data_AF-A0A662C122-F1
#
_entry.id   AF-A0A662C122-F1
#
_cell.length_a   1.000
_cell.length_b   1.000
_cell.length_c   1.000
_cell.angle_alpha   90.00
_cell.angle_beta   90.00
_cell.angle_gamma   90.00
#
_symmetry.space_group_name_H-M   'P 1'
#
loop_
_entity.id
_entity.type
_entity.pdbx_description
1 polymer ?
#
loop_
_entity_poly.entity_id
_entity_poly.type
_entity_poly.pdbx_seq_one_letter_code
_entity_poly.pdbx_strand_id
1 'polypeptide(L)'
;MKKIISYIIIVAVLAIASCKVGPNFKKPVLNNPDAFLNDSLKGDTVVYDSIYNDSLMNLVWWELFEDNTLQELIKKSVENNKDFLIAISRIEEARASLGYTKADLYPAFGIKADAKRSKLNLLGMTDPINSFSISPTMSWEIDFWGKIRRSTEAARATLI
;
A
#
# COMPACT_ATOMS: atom_id res chain seq x y z
N MET A 1 -35.04 15.00 -29.87
CA MET A 1 -33.79 15.63 -29.40
C MET A 1 -33.77 15.87 -27.89
N LYS A 2 -34.69 16.64 -27.29
CA LYS A 2 -34.71 16.89 -25.82
C LYS A 2 -34.78 15.61 -24.96
N LYS A 3 -35.55 14.60 -25.37
CA LYS A 3 -35.62 13.30 -24.65
C LYS A 3 -34.30 12.51 -24.70
N ILE A 4 -33.61 12.52 -25.84
CA ILE A 4 -32.31 11.84 -26.02
C ILE A 4 -31.24 12.51 -25.15
N ILE A 5 -31.23 13.84 -25.11
CA ILE A 5 -30.33 14.62 -24.23
C ILE A 5 -30.62 14.30 -22.75
N SER A 6 -31.89 14.18 -22.36
CA SER A 6 -32.27 13.81 -20.99
C SER A 6 -31.80 12.40 -20.60
N TYR A 7 -31.88 11.41 -21.49
CA TYR A 7 -31.38 10.06 -21.22
C TYR A 7 -29.84 10.03 -21.10
N ILE A 8 -29.14 10.79 -21.94
CA ILE A 8 -27.67 10.92 -21.87
C ILE A 8 -27.25 11.54 -20.54
N ILE A 9 -27.96 12.57 -20.06
CA ILE A 9 -27.68 13.21 -18.76
C ILE A 9 -27.93 12.23 -17.60
N ILE A 10 -29.01 11.44 -17.63
CA ILE A 10 -29.29 10.44 -16.58
C ILE A 10 -28.20 9.36 -16.55
N VAL A 11 -27.78 8.85 -17.71
CA VAL A 11 -26.68 7.88 -17.81
C VAL A 11 -25.36 8.47 -17.32
N ALA A 12 -25.07 9.74 -17.64
CA ALA A 12 -23.89 10.44 -17.15
C ALA A 12 -23.90 10.61 -15.62
N VAL A 13 -25.04 11.00 -15.02
CA VAL A 13 -25.18 11.15 -13.56
C VAL A 13 -25.02 9.80 -12.84
N LEU A 14 -25.57 8.72 -13.40
CA LEU A 14 -25.39 7.35 -12.88
C LEU A 14 -23.94 6.86 -13.00
N ALA A 15 -23.22 7.24 -14.07
CA ALA A 15 -21.81 6.87 -14.26
C ALA A 15 -20.87 7.59 -13.27
N ILE A 16 -21.26 8.75 -12.74
CA ILE A 16 -20.47 9.51 -11.75
C ILE A 16 -20.66 8.97 -10.32
N ALA A 17 -21.68 8.14 -10.08
CA ALA A 17 -21.93 7.49 -8.78
C ALA A 17 -20.98 6.30 -8.49
N SER A 18 -19.73 6.34 -8.98
CA SER A 18 -18.69 5.35 -8.67
C SER A 18 -18.16 5.57 -7.25
N CYS A 19 -18.96 5.17 -6.25
CA CYS A 19 -18.59 5.29 -4.85
C CYS A 19 -17.79 4.07 -4.40
N LYS A 20 -16.79 4.31 -3.54
CA LYS A 20 -15.97 3.26 -2.92
C LYS A 20 -16.83 2.42 -1.97
N VAL A 21 -17.26 1.24 -2.41
CA VAL A 21 -18.14 0.35 -1.63
C VAL A 21 -17.40 -0.19 -0.39
N GLY A 22 -18.13 -0.37 0.71
CA GLY A 22 -17.63 -0.94 1.97
C GLY A 22 -17.49 0.08 3.12
N PRO A 23 -17.38 -0.39 4.38
CA PRO A 23 -17.21 0.49 5.52
C PRO A 23 -15.81 1.11 5.54
N ASN A 24 -15.70 2.30 6.09
CA ASN A 24 -14.41 2.91 6.40
C ASN A 24 -13.88 2.36 7.73
N PHE A 25 -12.56 2.35 7.87
CA PHE A 25 -11.91 1.96 9.11
C PHE A 25 -12.43 2.81 10.28
N LYS A 26 -12.87 2.14 11.35
CA LYS A 26 -13.20 2.76 12.63
C LYS A 26 -12.29 2.13 13.67
N LYS A 27 -11.47 2.96 14.34
CA LYS A 27 -10.59 2.50 15.41
C LYS A 27 -11.45 1.82 16.49
N PRO A 28 -11.09 0.61 16.95
CA PRO A 28 -11.82 -0.05 18.03
C PRO A 28 -11.74 0.80 19.30
N VAL A 29 -12.85 0.91 20.02
CA VAL A 29 -12.88 1.49 21.35
C VAL A 29 -12.22 0.47 22.28
N LEU A 30 -11.10 0.85 22.89
CA LEU A 30 -10.42 0.04 23.89
C LEU A 30 -11.01 0.41 25.25
N ASN A 31 -11.54 -0.57 25.97
CA ASN A 31 -12.02 -0.37 27.34
C ASN A 31 -10.85 -0.57 28.32
N ASN A 32 -9.83 0.27 28.18
CA ASN A 32 -8.67 0.31 29.06
C ASN A 32 -8.88 1.43 30.08
N PRO A 33 -8.37 1.29 31.31
CA PRO A 33 -8.38 2.40 32.25
C PRO A 33 -7.59 3.58 31.68
N ASP A 34 -8.09 4.80 31.88
CA ASP A 34 -7.46 6.03 31.39
C ASP A 34 -6.06 6.25 31.99
N ALA A 35 -5.78 5.62 33.14
CA ALA A 35 -4.49 5.66 33.82
C ALA A 35 -4.12 4.29 34.41
N PHE A 36 -2.83 3.99 34.44
CA PHE A 36 -2.32 2.81 35.14
C PHE A 36 -2.34 3.01 36.66
N LEU A 37 -2.44 1.93 37.43
CA LEU A 37 -2.49 1.94 38.91
C LEU A 37 -1.35 2.75 39.58
N ASN A 38 -0.21 2.89 38.91
CA ASN A 38 0.98 3.61 39.39
C ASN A 38 1.24 4.94 38.67
N ASP A 39 0.26 5.51 37.97
CA ASP A 39 0.35 6.88 37.41
C ASP A 39 0.55 7.94 38.53
N SER A 40 0.32 7.53 39.79
CA SER A 40 0.63 8.25 41.01
C SER A 40 2.09 8.15 41.47
N LEU A 41 3.02 7.58 40.70
CA LEU A 41 4.47 7.81 40.89
C LEU A 41 4.90 9.26 40.53
N LYS A 42 4.00 10.23 40.77
CA LYS A 42 4.32 11.59 41.18
C LYS A 42 4.87 11.59 42.62
N GLY A 43 5.81 10.70 42.90
CA GLY A 43 6.62 10.74 44.11
C GLY A 43 7.67 11.83 43.93
N ASP A 44 7.73 12.75 44.87
CA ASP A 44 8.68 13.86 45.04
C ASP A 44 9.71 14.08 43.92
N THR A 45 9.57 15.23 43.23
CA THR A 45 10.62 15.89 42.44
C THR A 45 11.04 15.24 41.11
N VAL A 46 10.07 15.00 40.22
CA VAL A 46 10.27 15.41 38.82
C VAL A 46 9.06 16.25 38.41
N VAL A 47 9.18 17.56 38.61
CA VAL A 47 8.33 18.51 37.91
C VAL A 47 8.70 18.36 36.44
N TYR A 48 7.94 17.54 35.71
CA TYR A 48 7.86 17.67 34.26
C TYR A 48 7.22 19.03 34.03
N ASP A 49 8.08 20.04 33.94
CA ASP A 49 7.71 21.39 33.60
C ASP A 49 6.89 21.31 32.31
N SER A 50 5.67 21.82 32.38
CA SER A 50 4.70 21.91 31.28
C SER A 50 5.21 22.73 30.07
N ILE A 51 6.47 23.17 30.11
CA ILE A 51 7.21 23.83 29.04
C ILE A 51 7.89 22.83 28.10
N TYR A 52 8.16 21.59 28.54
CA TYR A 52 8.57 20.49 27.65
C TYR A 52 7.39 19.58 27.34
N ASN A 53 6.70 19.86 26.24
CA ASN A 53 5.75 18.97 25.54
C ASN A 53 6.41 17.69 25.00
N ASP A 54 7.59 17.31 25.50
CA ASP A 54 8.29 16.09 25.09
C ASP A 54 7.68 14.91 25.85
N SER A 55 6.72 14.27 25.19
CA SER A 55 6.36 12.89 25.46
C SER A 55 7.64 12.06 25.63
N LEU A 56 7.65 11.09 26.55
CA LEU A 56 8.73 10.10 26.71
C LEU A 56 9.19 9.49 25.36
N MET A 57 8.33 9.51 24.34
CA MET A 57 8.63 9.14 22.95
C MET A 57 9.71 9.96 22.24
N ASN A 58 9.97 11.21 22.64
CA ASN A 58 10.95 12.09 22.00
C ASN A 58 12.33 12.04 22.68
N LEU A 59 12.46 11.33 23.80
CA LEU A 59 13.73 11.19 24.49
C LEU A 59 14.68 10.29 23.71
N VAL A 60 15.96 10.66 23.72
CA VAL A 60 17.06 9.79 23.27
C VAL A 60 17.24 8.69 24.31
N TRP A 61 16.44 7.63 24.19
CA TRP A 61 16.26 6.64 25.25
C TRP A 61 17.56 5.99 25.75
N TRP A 62 18.59 5.88 24.92
CA TRP A 62 19.88 5.30 25.31
C TRP A 62 20.73 6.24 26.19
N GLU A 63 20.46 7.55 26.20
CA GLU A 63 21.14 8.50 27.09
C GLU A 63 20.73 8.32 28.55
N LEU A 64 19.59 7.67 28.81
CA LEU A 64 19.07 7.40 30.15
C LEU A 64 19.92 6.41 30.96
N PHE A 65 20.81 5.65 30.33
CA PHE A 65 21.61 4.63 31.02
C PHE A 65 22.85 5.19 31.73
N GLU A 66 23.21 6.47 31.53
CA GLU A 66 24.38 7.16 32.13
C GLU A 66 25.73 6.41 32.02
N ASP A 67 25.82 5.38 31.17
CA ASP A 67 27.02 4.59 30.91
C ASP A 67 27.51 4.82 29.48
N ASN A 68 28.64 5.51 29.35
CA ASN A 68 29.26 5.82 28.07
C ASN A 68 29.62 4.57 27.25
N THR A 69 30.04 3.49 27.90
CA THR A 69 30.41 2.24 27.23
C THR A 69 29.17 1.58 26.63
N LEU A 70 28.09 1.51 27.42
CA LEU A 70 26.83 0.96 26.97
C LEU A 70 26.23 1.79 25.82
N GLN A 71 26.26 3.12 25.92
CA GLN A 71 25.81 4.01 24.86
C GLN A 71 26.59 3.81 23.56
N GLU A 72 27.91 3.63 23.62
CA GLU A 72 28.74 3.38 22.44
C GLU A 72 28.40 2.02 21.79
N LEU A 73 28.19 0.98 22.60
CA LEU A 73 27.76 -0.33 22.12
C LEU A 73 26.38 -0.28 21.45
N ILE A 74 25.43 0.47 22.02
CA ILE A 74 24.10 0.67 21.42
C ILE A 74 24.23 1.36 20.06
N LYS A 75 25.00 2.46 19.97
CA LYS A 75 25.21 3.20 18.71
C LYS A 75 25.83 2.28 17.64
N LYS A 76 26.92 1.60 17.98
CA LYS A 76 27.57 0.62 17.08
C LYS A 76 26.63 -0.50 16.65
N SER A 77 25.79 -0.98 17.57
CA SER A 77 24.77 -1.98 17.29
C SER A 77 23.77 -1.45 16.28
N VAL A 78 23.10 -0.32 16.54
CA VAL A 78 22.09 0.26 15.63
C VAL A 78 22.65 0.52 14.24
N GLU A 79 23.88 1.02 14.12
CA GLU A 79 24.53 1.29 12.83
C GLU A 79 24.83 0.01 12.02
N ASN A 80 25.13 -1.11 12.68
CA ASN A 80 25.57 -2.34 12.03
C ASN A 80 24.54 -3.49 12.12
N ASN A 81 23.39 -3.25 12.74
CA ASN A 81 22.38 -4.26 13.01
C ASN A 81 21.73 -4.74 11.70
N LYS A 82 21.92 -6.02 11.38
CA LYS A 82 21.36 -6.63 10.17
C LYS A 82 19.85 -6.80 10.25
N ASP A 83 19.28 -7.01 11.43
CA ASP A 83 17.82 -7.05 11.61
C ASP A 83 17.19 -5.68 11.32
N PHE A 84 17.88 -4.59 11.66
CA PHE A 84 17.43 -3.24 11.32
C PHE A 84 17.44 -3.01 9.80
N LEU A 85 18.51 -3.43 9.11
CA LEU A 85 18.57 -3.37 7.65
C LEU A 85 17.47 -4.23 7.00
N ILE A 86 17.21 -5.44 7.52
CA ILE A 86 16.11 -6.30 7.05
C ILE A 86 14.76 -5.60 7.25
N ALA A 87 14.55 -4.95 8.39
CA ALA A 87 13.31 -4.21 8.65
C ALA A 87 13.12 -3.06 7.64
N ILE A 88 14.18 -2.32 7.30
CA ILE A 88 14.15 -1.29 6.26
C ILE A 88 13.81 -1.90 4.90
N SER A 89 14.46 -3.01 4.50
CA SER A 89 14.14 -3.70 3.24
C SER A 89 12.67 -4.12 3.14
N ARG A 90 12.07 -4.58 4.25
CA ARG A 90 10.65 -4.92 4.29
C ARG A 90 9.74 -3.71 4.07
N ILE A 91 10.11 -2.54 4.59
CA ILE A 91 9.38 -1.28 4.33
C ILE A 91 9.47 -0.91 2.85
N GLU A 92 10.64 -1.05 2.23
CA GLU A 92 10.82 -0.79 0.81
C GLU A 92 10.02 -1.76 -0.06
N GLU A 93 10.00 -3.05 0.29
CA GLU A 93 9.17 -4.07 -0.35
C GLU A 93 7.68 -3.73 -0.25
N ALA A 94 7.19 -3.36 0.94
CA ALA A 94 5.81 -2.95 1.14
C ALA A 94 5.46 -1.69 0.33
N ARG A 95 6.39 -0.74 0.21
CA ARG A 95 6.22 0.46 -0.63
C ARG A 95 6.14 0.12 -2.12
N ALA A 96 6.97 -0.82 -2.60
CA ALA A 96 6.90 -1.30 -3.98
C ALA A 96 5.56 -2.01 -4.25
N SER A 97 5.09 -2.85 -3.32
CA SER A 97 3.78 -3.51 -3.37
C SER A 97 2.62 -2.51 -3.44
N LEU A 98 2.68 -1.44 -2.64
CA LEU A 98 1.72 -0.32 -2.76
C LEU A 98 1.80 0.36 -4.14
N GLY A 99 2.99 0.48 -4.71
CA GLY A 99 3.19 0.97 -6.08
C GLY A 99 2.46 0.12 -7.12
N TYR A 100 2.62 -1.20 -7.08
CA TYR A 100 1.94 -2.13 -7.98
C TYR A 100 0.41 -2.05 -7.87
N THR A 101 -0.13 -2.09 -6.66
CA THR A 101 -1.59 -1.99 -6.45
C THR A 101 -2.18 -0.64 -6.87
N LYS A 102 -1.38 0.43 -6.86
CA LYS A 102 -1.78 1.73 -7.42
C LYS A 102 -1.73 1.77 -8.94
N ALA A 103 -0.78 1.06 -9.54
CA ALA A 103 -0.61 1.01 -11.00
C ALA A 103 -1.85 0.42 -11.68
N ASP A 104 -2.54 -0.52 -11.02
CA ASP A 104 -3.79 -1.13 -11.50
C ASP A 104 -4.94 -0.12 -11.74
N LEU A 105 -4.88 1.09 -11.16
CA LEU A 105 -5.85 2.15 -11.47
C LEU A 105 -5.72 2.70 -12.90
N TYR A 106 -4.59 2.47 -13.55
CA TYR A 106 -4.25 3.00 -14.87
C TYR A 106 -4.29 1.90 -15.93
N PRO A 107 -4.46 2.27 -17.22
CA PRO A 107 -4.37 1.29 -18.29
C PRO A 107 -2.97 0.67 -18.38
N ALA A 108 -2.93 -0.65 -18.53
CA ALA A 108 -1.71 -1.38 -18.86
C ALA A 108 -1.59 -1.46 -20.39
N PHE A 109 -0.40 -1.11 -20.89
CA PHE A 109 -0.05 -1.20 -22.30
C PHE A 109 1.02 -2.25 -22.50
N GLY A 110 0.97 -2.95 -23.63
CA GLY A 110 1.94 -3.98 -23.97
C GLY A 110 2.01 -4.22 -25.47
N ILE A 111 2.93 -5.09 -25.87
CA ILE A 111 3.09 -5.56 -27.24
C ILE A 111 3.20 -7.07 -27.17
N LYS A 112 2.38 -7.76 -27.96
CA LYS A 112 2.40 -9.21 -28.09
C LYS A 112 2.97 -9.58 -29.46
N ALA A 113 3.96 -10.45 -29.49
CA ALA A 113 4.50 -11.03 -30.70
C ALA A 113 4.37 -12.55 -30.62
N ASP A 114 3.82 -13.17 -31.65
CA ASP A 114 3.61 -14.62 -31.74
C ASP A 114 4.18 -15.14 -33.07
N ALA A 115 4.82 -16.31 -33.01
CA ALA A 115 5.20 -17.10 -34.18
C ALA A 115 4.62 -18.51 -34.00
N LYS A 116 3.76 -18.95 -34.91
CA LYS A 116 3.11 -20.26 -34.84
C LYS A 116 3.31 -21.00 -36.15
N ARG A 117 3.69 -22.28 -36.04
CA ARG A 117 3.74 -23.22 -37.15
C ARG A 117 2.69 -24.30 -36.92
N SER A 118 1.78 -24.47 -37.86
CA SER A 118 0.72 -25.48 -37.79
C SER A 118 0.68 -26.31 -39.05
N LYS A 119 0.41 -27.60 -38.92
CA LYS A 119 0.14 -28.50 -40.03
C LYS A 119 -1.30 -28.97 -39.91
N LEU A 120 -2.12 -28.69 -40.91
CA LEU A 120 -3.50 -29.14 -40.99
C LEU A 120 -3.58 -30.23 -42.06
N ASN A 121 -3.90 -31.47 -41.68
CA ASN A 121 -4.13 -32.55 -42.63
C ASN A 121 -5.59 -32.53 -43.07
N LEU A 122 -5.97 -31.62 -43.96
CA LEU A 122 -7.33 -31.52 -44.50
C LEU A 122 -7.27 -31.38 -46.02
N LEU A 123 -8.09 -32.16 -46.74
CA LEU A 123 -8.23 -32.12 -48.22
C LEU A 123 -6.91 -32.24 -49.00
N GLY A 124 -5.91 -32.97 -48.47
CA GLY A 124 -4.63 -33.19 -49.13
C GLY A 124 -3.61 -32.05 -48.96
N MET A 125 -3.93 -30.98 -48.24
CA MET A 125 -2.92 -30.02 -47.79
C MET A 125 -2.05 -30.70 -46.72
N THR A 126 -0.74 -30.78 -46.97
CA THR A 126 0.23 -31.36 -46.01
C THR A 126 1.37 -30.41 -45.67
N ASP A 127 1.44 -29.26 -46.36
CA ASP A 127 2.46 -28.25 -46.14
C ASP A 127 2.23 -27.51 -44.83
N PRO A 128 3.29 -27.29 -44.04
CA PRO A 128 3.20 -26.55 -42.80
C PRO A 128 2.99 -25.06 -43.06
N ILE A 129 2.02 -24.47 -42.36
CA ILE A 129 1.73 -23.04 -42.42
C ILE A 129 2.47 -22.34 -41.29
N ASN A 130 3.23 -21.30 -41.63
CA ASN A 130 3.85 -20.39 -40.66
C ASN A 130 3.01 -19.12 -40.56
N SER A 131 2.76 -18.67 -39.34
CA SER A 131 2.06 -17.42 -39.05
C SER A 131 2.88 -16.61 -38.03
N PHE A 132 3.05 -15.33 -38.33
CA PHE A 132 3.71 -14.37 -37.46
C PHE A 132 2.74 -13.22 -37.23
N SER A 133 2.59 -12.80 -35.98
CA SER A 133 1.73 -11.66 -35.63
C SER A 133 2.40 -10.81 -34.58
N ILE A 134 2.30 -9.49 -34.74
CA ILE A 134 2.65 -8.50 -33.72
C ILE A 134 1.42 -7.63 -33.49
N SER A 135 1.06 -7.38 -32.23
CA SER A 135 -0.13 -6.63 -31.90
C SER A 135 0.09 -5.83 -30.61
N PRO A 136 -0.17 -4.52 -30.60
CA PRO A 136 -0.24 -3.78 -29.35
C PRO A 136 -1.45 -4.25 -28.52
N THR A 137 -1.32 -4.24 -27.21
CA THR A 137 -2.37 -4.63 -26.27
C THR A 137 -2.60 -3.51 -25.27
N MET A 138 -3.86 -3.25 -24.93
CA MET A 138 -4.25 -2.33 -23.87
C MET A 138 -5.31 -3.03 -23.01
N SER A 139 -5.11 -3.07 -21.70
CA SER A 139 -6.07 -3.62 -20.75
C SER A 139 -6.27 -2.64 -19.60
N TRP A 140 -7.52 -2.35 -19.26
CA TRP A 140 -7.86 -1.46 -18.17
C TRP A 140 -9.16 -1.89 -17.50
N GLU A 141 -9.14 -2.01 -16.18
CA GLU A 141 -10.33 -2.24 -15.36
C GLU A 141 -10.82 -0.90 -14.81
N ILE A 142 -12.01 -0.46 -15.20
CA ILE A 142 -12.60 0.76 -14.66
C ILE A 142 -13.11 0.48 -13.25
N ASP A 143 -12.56 1.19 -12.26
CA ASP A 143 -12.88 1.00 -10.85
C ASP A 143 -14.19 1.68 -10.42
N PHE A 144 -15.33 1.18 -10.92
CA PHE A 144 -16.67 1.70 -10.58
C PHE A 144 -17.04 1.52 -9.10
N TRP A 145 -16.67 0.39 -8.51
CA TRP A 145 -17.06 0.03 -7.14
C TRP A 145 -16.00 0.33 -6.08
N GLY A 146 -14.84 0.85 -6.48
CA GLY A 146 -13.74 1.12 -5.57
C GLY A 146 -12.93 -0.11 -5.16
N LYS A 147 -13.02 -1.24 -5.87
CA LYS A 147 -12.24 -2.47 -5.62
C LYS A 147 -10.74 -2.17 -5.59
N ILE A 148 -10.23 -1.47 -6.61
CA ILE A 148 -8.80 -1.17 -6.70
C ILE A 148 -8.43 -0.15 -5.62
N ARG A 149 -9.24 0.90 -5.41
CA ARG A 149 -9.02 1.87 -4.32
C ARG A 149 -9.06 1.26 -2.91
N ARG A 150 -9.85 0.19 -2.69
CA ARG A 150 -9.87 -0.58 -1.42
C ARG A 150 -8.63 -1.45 -1.29
N SER A 151 -8.21 -2.10 -2.38
CA SER A 151 -6.95 -2.87 -2.41
C SER A 151 -5.73 -1.98 -2.12
N THR A 152 -5.66 -0.78 -2.72
CA THR A 152 -4.62 0.22 -2.43
C THR A 152 -4.65 0.68 -0.96
N GLU A 153 -5.84 0.87 -0.38
CA GLU A 153 -5.98 1.21 1.05
C GLU A 153 -5.44 0.09 1.94
N ALA A 154 -5.76 -1.16 1.63
CA ALA A 154 -5.25 -2.32 2.35
C ALA A 154 -3.72 -2.45 2.23
N ALA A 155 -3.17 -2.31 1.02
CA ALA A 155 -1.72 -2.32 0.80
C ALA A 155 -1.00 -1.19 1.55
N ARG A 156 -1.66 -0.02 1.67
CA ARG A 156 -1.14 1.11 2.45
C ARG A 156 -1.14 0.83 3.95
N ALA A 157 -2.16 0.14 4.45
CA ALA A 157 -2.25 -0.24 5.86
C ALA A 157 -1.20 -1.30 6.26
N THR A 158 -0.70 -2.10 5.31
CA THR A 158 0.43 -3.01 5.53
C THR A 158 1.78 -2.28 5.55
N LEU A 159 1.85 -1.06 5.01
CA LEU A 159 3.12 -0.34 4.86
C LEU A 159 3.70 0.06 6.23
N ILE A 160 2.86 0.50 7.18
CA ILE A 160 3.16 0.72 8.62
C ILE A 160 1.82 0.70 9.39
#